data_AF-A0A1M7CI64-F1
#
_entry.id   AF-A0A1M7CI64-F1
#
_cell.length_a   1.000
_cell.length_b   1.000
_cell.length_c   1.000
_cell.angle_alpha   90.00
_cell.angle_beta   90.00
_cell.angle_gamma   90.00
#
_symmetry.space_group_name_H-M   'P 1'
#
loop_
_entity.id
_entity.type
_entity.pdbx_description
1 polymer ?
#
loop_
_entity_poly.entity_id
_entity_poly.type
_entity_poly.pdbx_seq_one_letter_code
_entity_poly.pdbx_strand_id
1 'polypeptide(L)'
;MSFIMELPDNEGNRILAEALKMIAGATFPMYNGTPQLPVVDSAVKNAILQMQSEAKEKKLKLNRYDYVWLMIYFNEKHDEKKFPLFFYSVQSFRDYLVKELQISGIGSVSLMSQYSNYQFGHFPEWTFSDTEDSRERLRRVNIVNRFLSVFVKNIGKVRG
;
A
#
# COMPACT_ATOMS: atom_id res chain seq x y z
N MET A 1 23.93 -21.78 -8.66
CA MET A 1 23.82 -21.68 -7.19
C MET A 1 22.97 -20.46 -6.87
N SER A 2 21.73 -20.66 -6.45
CA SER A 2 20.96 -19.61 -5.75
C SER A 2 19.98 -20.31 -4.81
N PHE A 3 20.38 -20.41 -3.55
CA PHE A 3 19.48 -20.67 -2.43
C PHE A 3 18.51 -19.50 -2.31
N ILE A 4 17.20 -19.74 -2.28
CA ILE A 4 16.23 -18.75 -1.79
C ILE A 4 15.32 -19.44 -0.77
N MET A 5 15.42 -18.90 0.44
CA MET A 5 14.83 -19.28 1.71
C MET A 5 13.29 -19.24 1.67
N GLU A 6 12.71 -20.36 2.11
CA GLU A 6 11.29 -20.70 2.12
C GLU A 6 10.45 -19.78 3.03
N LEU A 7 9.21 -19.52 2.62
CA LEU A 7 8.16 -19.02 3.52
C LEU A 7 7.78 -20.13 4.51
N PRO A 8 7.30 -19.82 5.73
CA PRO A 8 6.90 -20.86 6.67
C PRO A 8 5.80 -21.71 6.03
N ASP A 9 6.12 -22.99 5.84
CA ASP A 9 5.24 -23.99 5.26
C ASP A 9 4.13 -24.32 6.28
N ASN A 10 3.06 -23.53 6.27
CA ASN A 10 1.81 -24.02 6.83
C ASN A 10 0.96 -24.54 5.67
N GLU A 11 0.62 -25.82 5.77
CA GLU A 11 -0.15 -26.59 4.79
C GLU A 11 -1.43 -25.83 4.37
N GLY A 12 -2.03 -25.08 5.29
CA GLY A 12 -3.22 -24.26 5.06
C GLY A 12 -3.03 -23.17 4.00
N ASN A 13 -1.88 -22.49 3.96
CA ASN A 13 -1.61 -21.43 2.98
C ASN A 13 -1.29 -22.01 1.60
N ARG A 14 -0.66 -23.19 1.53
CA ARG A 14 -0.41 -23.88 0.26
C ARG A 14 -1.69 -24.45 -0.33
N ILE A 15 -2.52 -25.10 0.50
CA ILE A 15 -3.82 -25.62 0.08
C ILE A 15 -4.75 -24.49 -0.34
N LEU A 16 -4.79 -23.37 0.37
CA LEU A 16 -5.63 -22.23 -0.02
C LEU A 16 -5.15 -21.60 -1.33
N ALA A 17 -3.84 -21.45 -1.53
CA ALA A 17 -3.28 -20.93 -2.77
C ALA A 17 -3.47 -21.89 -3.96
N GLU A 18 -3.40 -23.20 -3.74
CA GLU A 18 -3.68 -24.22 -4.77
C GLU A 18 -5.17 -24.35 -5.07
N ALA A 19 -6.03 -24.36 -4.04
CA ALA A 19 -7.48 -24.39 -4.21
C ALA A 19 -8.00 -23.16 -4.95
N LEU A 20 -7.45 -21.97 -4.67
CA LEU A 20 -7.81 -20.74 -5.39
C LEU A 20 -7.30 -20.72 -6.84
N LYS A 21 -6.17 -21.41 -7.14
CA LYS A 21 -5.70 -21.61 -8.53
C LYS A 21 -6.58 -22.58 -9.32
N MET A 22 -7.24 -23.54 -8.65
CA MET A 22 -8.06 -24.57 -9.30
C MET A 22 -9.52 -24.14 -9.56
N ILE A 23 -10.08 -23.22 -8.78
CA ILE A 23 -11.52 -22.88 -8.83
C ILE A 23 -11.88 -21.83 -9.90
N ALA A 24 -10.92 -21.05 -10.37
CA ALA A 24 -11.11 -20.15 -11.50
C ALA A 24 -9.75 -19.94 -12.14
N GLY A 25 -9.67 -19.72 -13.46
CA GLY A 25 -8.45 -19.29 -14.14
C GLY A 25 -7.96 -17.89 -13.71
N ALA A 26 -7.93 -17.61 -12.41
CA ALA A 26 -7.52 -16.39 -11.78
C ALA A 26 -5.99 -16.30 -11.86
N THR A 27 -5.52 -15.60 -12.88
CA THR A 27 -4.17 -15.05 -12.89
C THR A 27 -4.04 -14.07 -11.73
N PHE A 28 -3.31 -14.45 -10.68
CA PHE A 28 -2.90 -13.50 -9.66
C PHE A 28 -1.92 -12.51 -10.28
N PRO A 29 -2.05 -11.20 -10.04
CA PRO A 29 -1.07 -10.24 -10.47
C PRO A 29 0.29 -10.61 -9.85
N MET A 30 1.21 -11.03 -10.70
CA MET A 30 2.56 -11.39 -10.34
C MET A 30 3.41 -10.12 -10.38
N TYR A 31 3.99 -9.73 -9.25
CA TYR A 31 5.02 -8.70 -9.23
C TYR A 31 6.36 -9.39 -8.95
N ASN A 32 7.25 -9.41 -9.96
CA ASN A 32 8.54 -10.10 -9.92
C ASN A 32 8.49 -11.59 -9.53
N GLY A 33 7.50 -12.34 -10.02
CA GLY A 33 7.43 -13.78 -9.75
C GLY A 33 6.88 -14.15 -8.36
N THR A 34 6.55 -13.17 -7.51
CA THR A 34 5.92 -13.40 -6.21
C THR A 34 4.42 -13.08 -6.30
N PRO A 35 3.53 -14.03 -5.95
CA PRO A 35 2.10 -13.75 -5.93
C PRO A 35 1.78 -12.82 -4.76
N GLN A 36 1.24 -11.64 -5.06
CA GLN A 36 0.61 -10.79 -4.06
C GLN A 36 -0.64 -11.49 -3.54
N LEU A 37 -0.74 -11.66 -2.21
CA LEU A 37 -1.90 -12.35 -1.63
C LEU A 37 -3.16 -11.48 -1.79
N PRO A 38 -4.27 -12.02 -2.30
CA PRO A 38 -5.54 -11.29 -2.45
C PRO A 38 -6.03 -10.64 -1.15
N VAL A 39 -5.64 -11.19 0.00
CA VAL A 39 -5.94 -10.69 1.34
C VAL A 39 -5.29 -9.33 1.61
N VAL A 40 -4.04 -9.15 1.19
CA VAL A 40 -3.31 -7.89 1.40
C VAL A 40 -3.89 -6.80 0.51
N ASP A 41 -4.15 -7.10 -0.76
CA ASP A 41 -4.77 -6.17 -1.71
C ASP A 41 -6.18 -5.73 -1.25
N SER A 42 -6.97 -6.69 -0.77
CA SER A 42 -8.29 -6.40 -0.19
C SER A 42 -8.17 -5.48 1.03
N ALA A 43 -7.19 -5.74 1.91
CA ALA A 43 -6.96 -4.90 3.08
C ALA A 43 -6.48 -3.48 2.71
N VAL A 44 -5.59 -3.35 1.72
CA VAL A 44 -5.15 -2.04 1.19
C VAL A 44 -6.34 -1.28 0.61
N LYS A 45 -7.13 -1.92 -0.26
CA LYS A 45 -8.30 -1.33 -0.88
C LYS A 45 -9.29 -0.83 0.16
N ASN A 46 -9.63 -1.67 1.13
CA ASN A 46 -10.57 -1.32 2.19
C ASN A 46 -10.04 -0.17 3.06
N ALA A 47 -8.73 -0.17 3.37
CA ALA A 47 -8.13 0.91 4.13
C ALA A 47 -8.17 2.26 3.40
N ILE A 48 -7.82 2.27 2.12
CA ILE A 48 -7.86 3.49 1.30
C ILE A 48 -9.30 3.99 1.13
N LEU A 49 -10.27 3.12 0.82
CA LEU A 49 -11.66 3.51 0.67
C LEU A 49 -12.24 4.09 1.97
N GLN A 50 -11.86 3.53 3.12
CA GLN A 50 -12.25 4.08 4.41
C GLN A 50 -11.63 5.46 4.65
N MET A 51 -10.34 5.65 4.37
CA MET A 51 -9.69 6.98 4.47
C MET A 51 -10.36 8.01 3.53
N GLN A 52 -10.78 7.61 2.34
CA GLN A 52 -11.54 8.47 1.43
C GLN A 52 -12.92 8.84 1.99
N SER A 53 -13.62 7.90 2.64
CA SER A 53 -14.88 8.18 3.33
C SER A 53 -14.67 9.19 4.46
N GLU A 54 -13.64 9.00 5.28
CA GLU A 54 -13.27 9.91 6.36
C GLU A 54 -12.91 11.31 5.84
N ALA A 55 -12.31 11.40 4.66
CA ALA A 55 -12.03 12.68 4.01
C ALA A 55 -13.30 13.38 3.51
N LYS A 56 -14.25 12.63 2.93
CA LYS A 56 -15.58 13.17 2.55
C LYS A 56 -16.34 13.70 3.77
N GLU A 57 -16.22 13.02 4.89
CA GLU A 57 -16.79 13.41 6.19
C GLU A 57 -15.99 14.52 6.90
N LYS A 58 -14.93 15.07 6.28
CA LYS A 58 -14.03 16.09 6.84
C LYS A 58 -13.32 15.68 8.14
N LYS A 59 -13.23 14.37 8.42
CA LYS A 59 -12.49 13.79 9.55
C LYS A 59 -11.00 13.60 9.25
N LEU A 60 -10.63 13.58 7.97
CA LEU A 60 -9.26 13.43 7.50
C LEU A 60 -8.97 14.44 6.37
N LYS A 61 -7.93 15.26 6.51
CA LYS A 61 -7.44 16.08 5.39
C LYS A 61 -6.56 15.22 4.49
N LEU A 62 -7.17 14.65 3.45
CA LEU A 62 -6.52 13.79 2.45
C LEU A 62 -6.49 14.48 1.08
N ASN A 63 -5.29 14.79 0.61
CA ASN A 63 -5.04 15.35 -0.71
C ASN A 63 -4.80 14.24 -1.74
N ARG A 64 -5.05 14.54 -3.01
CA ARG A 64 -4.88 13.57 -4.11
C ARG A 64 -3.45 13.05 -4.27
N TYR A 65 -2.45 13.80 -3.82
CA TYR A 65 -1.05 13.37 -3.88
C TYR A 65 -0.62 12.53 -2.67
N ASP A 66 -1.38 12.54 -1.57
CA ASP A 66 -0.95 11.92 -0.31
C ASP A 66 -0.78 10.40 -0.39
N TYR A 67 -1.36 9.76 -1.41
CA TYR A 67 -1.12 8.33 -1.67
C TYR A 67 0.35 8.02 -1.93
N VAL A 68 1.16 8.98 -2.35
CA VAL A 68 2.60 8.76 -2.58
C VAL A 68 3.33 8.42 -1.28
N TRP A 69 2.85 8.91 -0.14
CA TRP A 69 3.39 8.55 1.16
C TRP A 69 3.21 7.06 1.46
N LEU A 70 2.11 6.45 1.01
CA LEU A 70 1.90 5.01 1.15
C LEU A 70 2.89 4.21 0.31
N MET A 71 3.17 4.67 -0.92
CA MET A 71 4.17 4.04 -1.79
C MET A 71 5.55 4.04 -1.13
N ILE A 72 5.99 5.20 -0.63
CA ILE A 72 7.29 5.34 0.02
C ILE A 72 7.35 4.44 1.25
N TYR A 73 6.30 4.43 2.07
CA TYR A 73 6.22 3.54 3.23
C TYR A 73 6.26 2.05 2.84
N PHE A 74 5.51 1.61 1.83
CA PHE A 74 5.55 0.23 1.36
C PHE A 74 6.93 -0.16 0.86
N ASN A 75 7.61 0.73 0.14
CA ASN A 75 8.96 0.51 -0.33
C ASN A 75 9.96 0.44 0.82
N GLU A 76 9.84 1.27 1.86
CA GLU A 76 10.68 1.19 3.05
C GLU A 76 10.46 -0.12 3.83
N LYS A 77 9.25 -0.68 3.78
CA LYS A 77 8.84 -1.85 4.59
C LYS A 77 8.65 -3.14 3.81
N HIS A 78 9.08 -3.17 2.54
CA HIS A 78 8.80 -4.29 1.64
C HIS A 78 9.37 -5.63 2.15
N ASP A 79 10.50 -5.60 2.87
CA ASP A 79 11.14 -6.78 3.46
C ASP A 79 10.30 -7.45 4.56
N GLU A 80 9.34 -6.75 5.15
CA GLU A 80 8.52 -7.29 6.25
C GLU A 80 7.44 -8.29 5.77
N LYS A 81 7.23 -8.45 4.44
CA LYS A 81 6.25 -9.36 3.81
C LYS A 81 4.80 -9.25 4.33
N LYS A 82 4.47 -8.17 5.05
CA LYS A 82 3.13 -7.85 5.60
C LYS A 82 2.40 -6.77 4.81
N PHE A 83 3.15 -6.01 4.01
CA PHE A 83 2.68 -4.90 3.20
C PHE A 83 2.70 -5.30 1.73
N PRO A 84 2.06 -4.51 0.85
CA PRO A 84 2.21 -4.66 -0.60
C PRO A 84 3.68 -4.73 -1.01
N LEU A 85 3.91 -5.41 -2.13
CA LEU A 85 5.21 -5.52 -2.76
C LEU A 85 5.79 -4.14 -3.12
N PHE A 86 7.11 -4.10 -3.32
CA PHE A 86 7.85 -2.90 -3.70
C PHE A 86 7.38 -2.33 -5.06
N PHE A 87 7.25 -1.02 -5.15
CA PHE A 87 6.89 -0.29 -6.37
C PHE A 87 8.07 0.53 -6.90
N TYR A 88 8.57 0.18 -8.08
CA TYR A 88 9.72 0.84 -8.72
C TYR A 88 9.46 2.28 -9.17
N SER A 89 8.20 2.66 -9.34
CA SER A 89 7.83 3.99 -9.80
C SER A 89 6.45 4.42 -9.31
N VAL A 90 6.24 5.73 -9.25
CA VAL A 90 4.92 6.33 -9.02
C VAL A 90 3.89 5.84 -10.05
N GLN A 91 4.29 5.63 -11.30
CA GLN A 91 3.41 5.07 -12.33
C GLN A 91 2.94 3.66 -11.96
N SER A 92 3.86 2.77 -11.56
CA SER A 92 3.53 1.39 -11.18
C SER A 92 2.60 1.35 -9.97
N PHE A 93 2.86 2.19 -8.97
CA PHE A 93 2.00 2.28 -7.78
C PHE A 93 0.61 2.84 -8.11
N ARG A 94 0.54 3.88 -8.95
CA ARG A 94 -0.75 4.43 -9.37
C ARG A 94 -1.56 3.43 -10.18
N ASP A 95 -0.91 2.69 -11.08
CA ASP A 95 -1.56 1.64 -11.87
C ASP A 95 -2.11 0.53 -10.96
N TYR A 96 -1.36 0.12 -9.95
CA TYR A 96 -1.87 -0.78 -8.91
C TYR A 96 -3.14 -0.23 -8.23
N LEU A 97 -3.13 1.02 -7.75
CA LEU A 97 -4.31 1.59 -7.09
C LEU A 97 -5.51 1.72 -8.03
N VAL A 98 -5.30 2.17 -9.27
CA VAL A 98 -6.39 2.54 -10.19
C VAL A 98 -6.88 1.38 -11.04
N LYS A 99 -5.98 0.56 -11.57
CA LYS A 99 -6.32 -0.54 -12.49
C LYS A 99 -6.63 -1.82 -11.70
N GLU A 100 -5.74 -2.20 -10.79
CA GLU A 100 -5.88 -3.46 -10.03
C GLU A 100 -6.90 -3.30 -8.90
N LEU A 101 -6.75 -2.29 -8.04
CA LEU A 101 -7.65 -2.09 -6.91
C LEU A 101 -8.93 -1.31 -7.28
N GLN A 102 -8.99 -0.71 -8.47
CA GLN A 102 -10.14 0.06 -8.96
C GLN A 102 -10.50 1.25 -8.05
N ILE A 103 -9.50 1.91 -7.47
CA ILE A 103 -9.68 3.06 -6.59
C ILE A 103 -9.64 4.35 -7.40
N SER A 104 -10.67 5.19 -7.24
CA SER A 104 -10.76 6.51 -7.88
C SER A 104 -10.20 7.62 -6.98
N GLY A 105 -10.10 8.84 -7.50
CA GLY A 105 -9.66 10.01 -6.72
C GLY A 105 -8.15 10.11 -6.48
N ILE A 106 -7.35 9.20 -7.05
CA ILE A 106 -5.89 9.23 -6.98
C ILE A 106 -5.32 10.40 -7.81
N GLY A 107 -4.21 10.99 -7.35
CA GLY A 107 -3.46 12.03 -8.06
C GLY A 107 -2.94 11.57 -9.43
N SER A 108 -2.51 12.53 -10.26
CA SER A 108 -1.75 12.21 -11.47
C SER A 108 -0.33 11.76 -11.10
N VAL A 109 0.32 11.02 -12.00
CA VAL A 109 1.72 10.59 -11.81
C VAL A 109 2.63 11.80 -11.64
N SER A 110 2.50 12.82 -12.48
CA SER A 110 3.28 14.05 -12.38
C SER A 110 3.13 14.71 -10.99
N LEU A 111 1.90 14.85 -10.49
CA LEU A 111 1.65 15.43 -9.18
C LEU A 111 2.27 14.59 -8.05
N MET A 112 2.08 13.27 -8.07
CA MET A 112 2.64 12.40 -7.04
C MET A 112 4.18 12.37 -7.08
N SER A 113 4.78 12.28 -8.27
CA SER A 113 6.23 12.32 -8.47
C SER A 113 6.86 13.63 -7.99
N GLN A 114 6.18 14.76 -8.21
CA GLN A 114 6.63 16.05 -7.68
C GLN A 114 6.76 16.01 -6.16
N TYR A 115 5.75 15.50 -5.46
CA TYR A 115 5.75 15.45 -4.00
C TYR A 115 6.67 14.37 -3.42
N SER A 116 6.88 13.24 -4.10
CA SER A 116 7.87 12.25 -3.63
C SER A 116 9.28 12.81 -3.60
N ASN A 117 9.63 13.69 -4.54
CA ASN A 117 10.97 14.29 -4.61
C ASN A 117 11.27 15.23 -3.45
N TYR A 118 10.26 15.62 -2.67
CA TYR A 118 10.42 16.49 -1.52
C TYR A 118 10.56 15.74 -0.20
N GLN A 119 10.33 14.42 -0.17
CA GLN A 119 10.41 13.63 1.04
C GLN A 119 11.83 13.09 1.26
N PHE A 120 12.30 13.16 2.51
CA PHE A 120 13.59 12.61 2.92
C PHE A 120 13.49 11.88 4.28
N GLY A 121 14.50 11.05 4.57
CA GLY A 121 14.59 10.27 5.80
C GLY A 121 13.72 9.00 5.78
N HIS A 122 13.50 8.43 6.97
CA HIS A 122 12.74 7.19 7.16
C HIS A 122 11.51 7.42 8.03
N PHE A 123 10.46 6.65 7.81
CA PHE A 123 9.26 6.74 8.62
C PHE A 123 9.54 6.26 10.06
N PRO A 124 9.09 6.98 11.11
CA PRO A 124 8.19 8.13 11.10
C PRO A 124 8.87 9.51 11.11
N GLU A 125 10.20 9.57 11.00
CA GLU A 125 11.03 10.79 11.09
C GLU A 125 11.15 11.54 9.75
N TRP A 126 10.20 11.37 8.84
CA TRP A 126 10.24 12.00 7.53
C TRP A 126 10.32 13.52 7.62
N THR A 127 11.15 14.08 6.74
CA THR A 127 11.22 15.53 6.50
C THR A 127 10.75 15.85 5.09
N PHE A 128 10.34 17.10 4.87
CA PHE A 128 9.76 17.57 3.61
C PHE A 128 10.35 18.93 3.24
N SER A 129 11.03 19.01 2.10
CA SER A 129 11.72 20.25 1.67
C SER A 129 10.79 21.30 1.07
N ASP A 130 9.56 20.94 0.69
CA ASP A 130 8.59 21.85 0.10
C ASP A 130 7.77 22.65 1.11
N THR A 131 7.92 22.37 2.41
CA THR A 131 7.15 23.04 3.45
C THR A 131 7.90 23.18 4.78
N GLU A 132 7.93 24.42 5.28
CA GLU A 132 8.43 24.72 6.61
C GLU A 132 7.35 24.54 7.71
N ASP A 133 6.08 24.36 7.33
CA ASP A 133 4.98 24.17 8.28
C ASP A 133 5.03 22.80 8.97
N SER A 134 5.32 22.81 10.27
CA SER A 134 5.37 21.61 11.11
C SER A 134 4.03 20.86 11.15
N ARG A 135 2.90 21.55 11.05
CA ARG A 135 1.56 20.93 11.04
C ARG A 135 1.33 20.16 9.76
N GLU A 136 1.76 20.68 8.63
CA GLU A 136 1.65 20.00 7.34
C GLU A 136 2.58 18.78 7.28
N ARG A 137 3.80 18.86 7.81
CA ARG A 137 4.69 17.69 7.95
C ARG A 137 4.06 16.59 8.81
N LEU A 138 3.56 16.94 9.99
CA LEU A 138 2.89 16.00 10.88
C LEU A 138 1.63 15.40 10.23
N ARG A 139 0.88 16.20 9.47
CA ARG A 139 -0.29 15.73 8.71
C ARG A 139 0.10 14.64 7.71
N ARG A 140 1.17 14.83 6.94
CA ARG A 140 1.66 13.86 5.94
C ARG A 140 2.07 12.54 6.59
N VAL A 141 2.82 12.59 7.70
CA VAL A 141 3.15 11.40 8.50
C VAL A 141 1.88 10.72 9.03
N ASN A 142 0.90 11.51 9.47
CA ASN A 142 -0.37 10.99 9.97
C ASN A 142 -1.24 10.31 8.91
N ILE A 143 -1.04 10.58 7.61
CA ILE A 143 -1.68 9.80 6.54
C ILE A 143 -1.26 8.34 6.62
N VAL A 144 0.04 8.07 6.80
CA VAL A 144 0.56 6.71 6.91
C VAL A 144 0.12 6.06 8.23
N ASN A 145 0.22 6.78 9.36
CA ASN A 145 -0.30 6.26 10.64
C ASN A 145 -1.78 5.89 10.54
N ARG A 146 -2.59 6.73 9.87
CA ARG A 146 -4.01 6.47 9.69
C ARG A 146 -4.23 5.24 8.80
N PHE A 147 -3.50 5.13 7.70
CA PHE A 147 -3.53 3.96 6.85
C PHE A 147 -3.22 2.69 7.65
N LEU A 148 -2.13 2.67 8.42
CA LEU A 148 -1.73 1.51 9.21
C LEU A 148 -2.79 1.07 10.22
N SER A 149 -3.36 2.04 10.95
CA SER A 149 -4.44 1.79 11.91
C SER A 149 -5.65 1.10 11.26
N VAL A 150 -6.04 1.56 10.06
CA VAL A 150 -7.17 0.98 9.34
C VAL A 150 -6.79 -0.35 8.66
N PHE A 151 -5.59 -0.44 8.10
CA PHE A 151 -5.09 -1.63 7.41
C PHE A 151 -5.00 -2.83 8.35
N VAL A 152 -4.43 -2.67 9.55
CA VAL A 152 -4.34 -3.75 10.55
C VAL A 152 -5.72 -4.24 10.97
N LYS A 153 -6.70 -3.33 11.11
CA LYS A 153 -8.09 -3.71 11.38
C LYS A 153 -8.69 -4.55 10.25
N ASN A 154 -8.40 -4.21 9.00
CA ASN A 154 -8.92 -4.92 7.84
C ASN A 154 -8.20 -6.25 7.59
N ILE A 155 -6.89 -6.35 7.81
CA ILE A 155 -6.17 -7.62 7.65
C ILE A 155 -6.67 -8.68 8.65
N GLY A 156 -7.01 -8.27 9.88
CA GLY A 156 -7.62 -9.16 10.88
C GLY A 156 -9.01 -9.65 10.49
N LYS A 157 -9.80 -8.80 9.81
CA LYS A 157 -11.15 -9.16 9.33
C LYS A 157 -11.16 -10.08 8.12
N VAL A 158 -10.13 -10.03 7.28
CA VAL A 158 -10.05 -10.89 6.07
C VAL A 158 -9.48 -12.28 6.43
N ARG A 159 -8.78 -12.41 7.56
CA ARG A 159 -8.21 -13.69 8.04
C ARG A 159 -9.13 -14.46 9.00
N GLY A 160 -10.17 -13.82 9.55
CA GLY A 160 -11.15 -14.45 10.42
C GLY A 160 -12.41 -14.82 9.64
#